data_AF-A0A2R7S9E5-F1
#
_entry.id   AF-A0A2R7S9E5-F1
#
_cell.length_a   1.000
_cell.length_b   1.000
_cell.length_c   1.000
_cell.angle_alpha   90.00
_cell.angle_beta   90.00
_cell.angle_gamma   90.00
#
_symmetry.space_group_name_H-M   'P 1'
#
loop_
_entity.id
_entity.type
_entity.pdbx_description
1 polymer ?
#
loop_
_entity_poly.entity_id
_entity_poly.type
_entity_poly.pdbx_seq_one_letter_code
_entity_poly.pdbx_strand_id
1 'polypeptide(L)'
;AWSRQLLQLAQSSGQPEVLGWAEGACATQPDPMACRRGLIRARLKLEPDNAAHWAALADADPSASDEAWRGLLQSRRWQERPQSLLLAAQAALPDSLPGYLRLALGAEMRLRAPALSGGGEGFMQERCQQHGRAEECGALARLLSERSDALRTLGNATALAQAAGWPADRQQRLRAEAERLARASPTWWRRQGQPMACDTVQTWQQHLTEVARVGEVAALRELSARQAAASAAH
;
A
#
# COMPACT_ATOMS: atom_id res chain seq x y z
N ALA A 1 -4.43 -21.97 17.63
CA ALA A 1 -4.92 -22.80 16.51
C ALA A 1 -5.02 -21.98 15.23
N TRP A 2 -5.74 -20.85 15.26
CA TRP A 2 -5.92 -19.93 14.14
C TRP A 2 -4.62 -19.52 13.40
N SER A 3 -3.57 -19.10 14.10
CA SER A 3 -2.34 -18.62 13.46
C SER A 3 -1.65 -19.67 12.61
N ARG A 4 -1.61 -20.93 13.07
CA ARG A 4 -1.08 -22.06 12.29
C ARG A 4 -1.91 -22.33 11.03
N GLN A 5 -3.25 -22.28 11.14
CA GLN A 5 -4.14 -22.47 9.99
C GLN A 5 -3.98 -21.34 8.96
N LEU A 6 -3.87 -20.09 9.40
CA LEU A 6 -3.66 -18.95 8.50
C LEU A 6 -2.32 -19.05 7.76
N LEU A 7 -1.24 -19.41 8.46
CA LEU A 7 0.06 -19.60 7.83
C LEU A 7 0.04 -20.74 6.81
N GLN A 8 -0.60 -21.87 7.16
CA GLN A 8 -0.75 -23.00 6.25
C GLN A 8 -1.55 -22.62 5.00
N LEU A 9 -2.67 -21.90 5.17
CA LEU A 9 -3.49 -21.40 4.06
C LEU A 9 -2.69 -20.44 3.17
N ALA A 10 -1.93 -19.53 3.77
CA ALA A 10 -1.13 -18.56 3.02
C ALA A 10 -0.02 -19.22 2.20
N GLN A 11 0.62 -20.25 2.76
CA GLN A 11 1.65 -21.01 2.07
C GLN A 11 1.10 -21.85 0.91
N SER A 12 -0.15 -22.33 1.01
CA SER A 12 -0.78 -23.14 -0.03
C SER A 12 -1.56 -22.34 -1.07
N SER A 13 -1.92 -21.08 -0.80
CA SER A 13 -2.77 -20.29 -1.71
C SER A 13 -2.06 -19.85 -3.00
N GLY A 14 -0.74 -19.70 -2.96
CA GLY A 14 0.03 -19.09 -4.06
C GLY A 14 -0.30 -17.60 -4.30
N GLN A 15 -1.02 -16.95 -3.37
CA GLN A 15 -1.48 -15.56 -3.50
C GLN A 15 -0.60 -14.62 -2.64
N PRO A 16 0.11 -13.65 -3.25
CA PRO A 16 0.98 -12.71 -2.53
C PRO A 16 0.26 -11.93 -1.42
N GLU A 17 -0.98 -11.53 -1.65
CA GLU A 17 -1.79 -10.80 -0.66
C GLU A 17 -2.06 -11.64 0.60
N VAL A 18 -2.39 -12.92 0.45
CA VAL A 18 -2.66 -13.82 1.59
C VAL A 18 -1.39 -14.02 2.43
N LEU A 19 -0.22 -14.12 1.78
CA LEU A 19 1.07 -14.14 2.47
C LEU A 19 1.31 -12.87 3.29
N GLY A 20 0.97 -11.70 2.75
CA GLY A 20 1.06 -10.43 3.48
C GLY A 20 0.15 -10.38 4.71
N TRP A 21 -1.09 -10.86 4.60
CA TRP A 21 -2.02 -10.89 5.73
C TRP A 21 -1.57 -11.87 6.82
N ALA A 22 -0.94 -12.98 6.42
CA ALA A 22 -0.44 -13.99 7.34
C ALA A 22 0.75 -13.51 8.20
N GLU A 23 1.38 -12.37 7.88
CA GLU A 23 2.43 -11.79 8.72
C GLU A 23 1.95 -11.51 10.15
N GLY A 24 0.68 -11.12 10.34
CA GLY A 24 0.10 -10.91 11.67
C GLY A 24 0.10 -12.18 12.53
N ALA A 25 0.02 -13.38 11.90
CA ALA A 25 0.11 -14.66 12.59
C ALA A 25 1.54 -15.05 12.99
N CYS A 26 2.57 -14.36 12.46
CA CYS A 26 3.95 -14.62 12.83
C CYS A 26 4.27 -14.21 14.28
N ALA A 27 3.57 -13.22 14.83
CA ALA A 27 3.75 -12.78 16.22
C ALA A 27 3.51 -13.90 17.25
N THR A 28 2.79 -14.96 16.87
CA THR A 28 2.50 -16.11 17.75
C THR A 28 3.39 -17.33 17.48
N GLN A 29 4.38 -17.22 16.59
CA GLN A 29 5.29 -18.34 16.28
C GLN A 29 6.49 -18.36 17.22
N PRO A 30 7.18 -19.51 17.39
CA PRO A 30 8.39 -19.59 18.20
C PRO A 30 9.50 -18.63 17.74
N ASP A 31 9.61 -18.43 16.42
CA ASP A 31 10.49 -17.41 15.82
C ASP A 31 9.66 -16.49 14.88
N PRO A 32 9.13 -15.38 15.41
CA PRO A 32 8.36 -14.43 14.62
C PRO A 32 9.13 -13.78 13.47
N MET A 33 10.46 -13.64 13.61
CA MET A 33 11.30 -13.03 12.57
C MET A 33 11.55 -14.01 11.42
N ALA A 34 11.90 -15.26 11.72
CA ALA A 34 12.03 -16.29 10.69
C ALA A 34 10.71 -16.54 9.95
N CYS A 35 9.58 -16.55 10.67
CA CYS A 35 8.26 -16.63 10.05
C CYS A 35 8.03 -15.50 9.04
N ARG A 36 8.24 -14.24 9.47
CA ARG A 36 8.08 -13.06 8.58
C ARG A 36 9.01 -13.11 7.37
N ARG A 37 10.30 -13.41 7.58
CA ARG A 37 11.27 -13.58 6.49
C ARG A 37 10.83 -14.66 5.50
N GLY A 38 10.30 -15.78 5.99
CA GLY A 38 9.77 -16.86 5.15
C GLY A 38 8.62 -16.39 4.25
N LEU A 39 7.65 -15.65 4.81
CA LEU A 39 6.54 -15.08 4.05
C LEU A 39 7.01 -14.02 3.03
N ILE A 40 7.94 -13.14 3.42
CA ILE A 40 8.54 -12.15 2.50
C ILE A 40 9.22 -12.85 1.32
N ARG A 41 10.07 -13.86 1.58
CA ARG A 41 10.76 -14.61 0.52
C ARG A 41 9.78 -15.38 -0.37
N ALA A 42 8.67 -15.87 0.19
CA ALA A 42 7.60 -16.48 -0.62
C ALA A 42 6.95 -15.47 -1.56
N ARG A 43 6.64 -14.24 -1.09
CA ARG A 43 6.12 -13.17 -1.96
C ARG A 43 7.11 -12.75 -3.04
N LEU A 44 8.39 -12.64 -2.71
CA LEU A 44 9.44 -12.32 -3.70
C LEU A 44 9.54 -13.36 -4.81
N LYS A 45 9.29 -14.65 -4.52
CA LYS A 45 9.24 -15.68 -5.56
C LYS A 45 8.04 -15.52 -6.50
N LEU A 46 6.90 -15.06 -5.98
CA LEU A 46 5.67 -14.87 -6.75
C LEU A 46 5.67 -13.55 -7.54
N GLU A 47 6.25 -12.50 -6.96
CA GLU A 47 6.28 -11.14 -7.51
C GLU A 47 7.69 -10.53 -7.41
N PRO A 48 8.69 -11.07 -8.14
CA PRO A 48 10.07 -10.59 -8.06
C PRO A 48 10.25 -9.16 -8.60
N ASP A 49 9.27 -8.65 -9.35
CA ASP A 49 9.27 -7.32 -9.96
C ASP A 49 8.58 -6.24 -9.10
N ASN A 50 8.06 -6.61 -7.92
CA ASN A 50 7.39 -5.71 -6.99
C ASN A 50 8.34 -5.21 -5.90
N ALA A 51 8.71 -3.92 -5.98
CA ALA A 51 9.65 -3.27 -5.08
C ALA A 51 9.21 -3.29 -3.61
N ALA A 52 7.91 -3.31 -3.32
CA ALA A 52 7.40 -3.32 -1.95
C ALA A 52 7.90 -4.55 -1.17
N HIS A 53 8.03 -5.71 -1.82
CA HIS A 53 8.51 -6.94 -1.19
C HIS A 53 10.02 -6.91 -0.93
N TRP A 54 10.79 -6.29 -1.81
CA TRP A 54 12.23 -6.08 -1.61
C TRP A 54 12.50 -5.10 -0.47
N ALA A 55 11.71 -4.04 -0.37
CA ALA A 55 11.77 -3.10 0.73
C ALA A 55 11.47 -3.79 2.08
N ALA A 56 10.44 -4.65 2.11
CA ALA A 56 10.13 -5.46 3.29
C ALA A 56 11.25 -6.46 3.65
N LEU A 57 11.96 -7.02 2.66
CA LEU A 57 13.12 -7.89 2.92
C LEU A 57 14.25 -7.12 3.61
N ALA A 58 14.54 -5.90 3.16
CA ALA A 58 15.59 -5.08 3.76
C ALA A 58 15.36 -4.83 5.25
N ASP A 59 14.11 -4.59 5.66
CA ASP A 59 13.74 -4.40 7.07
C ASP A 59 13.81 -5.70 7.88
N ALA A 60 13.34 -6.81 7.30
CA ALA A 60 13.22 -8.08 8.02
C ALA A 60 14.53 -8.88 8.09
N ASP A 61 15.46 -8.62 7.17
CA ASP A 61 16.73 -9.33 7.03
C ASP A 61 17.86 -8.36 6.62
N PRO A 62 18.48 -7.65 7.59
CA PRO A 62 19.58 -6.73 7.30
C PRO A 62 20.78 -7.40 6.60
N SER A 63 20.95 -8.72 6.79
CA SER A 63 22.00 -9.50 6.11
C SER A 63 21.76 -9.63 4.60
N ALA A 64 20.52 -9.46 4.15
CA ALA A 64 20.12 -9.46 2.75
C ALA A 64 20.03 -8.04 2.16
N SER A 65 20.59 -7.02 2.82
CA SER A 65 20.41 -5.61 2.40
C SER A 65 20.89 -5.31 0.98
N ASP A 66 22.03 -5.87 0.53
CA ASP A 66 22.52 -5.68 -0.84
C ASP A 66 21.73 -6.49 -1.89
N GLU A 67 21.15 -7.62 -1.49
CA GLU A 67 20.18 -8.36 -2.32
C GLU A 67 18.92 -7.50 -2.50
N ALA A 68 18.37 -6.99 -1.40
CA ALA A 68 17.18 -6.15 -1.39
C ALA A 68 17.36 -4.86 -2.19
N TRP A 69 18.50 -4.17 -2.06
CA TRP A 69 18.79 -2.96 -2.84
C TRP A 69 18.82 -3.24 -4.35
N ARG A 70 19.49 -4.31 -4.78
CA ARG A 70 19.50 -4.68 -6.20
C ARG A 70 18.10 -5.03 -6.70
N GLY A 71 17.33 -5.77 -5.91
CA GLY A 71 15.94 -6.11 -6.23
C GLY A 71 15.04 -4.88 -6.37
N LEU A 72 15.19 -3.90 -5.47
CA LEU A 72 14.50 -2.60 -5.55
C LEU A 72 14.81 -1.90 -6.88
N LEU A 73 16.08 -1.81 -7.26
CA LEU A 73 16.51 -1.13 -8.49
C LEU A 73 16.06 -1.84 -9.78
N GLN A 74 15.82 -3.15 -9.72
CA GLN A 74 15.36 -3.96 -10.87
C GLN A 74 13.84 -4.06 -10.96
N SER A 75 13.12 -3.62 -9.94
CA SER A 75 11.67 -3.70 -9.86
C SER A 75 10.99 -2.75 -10.85
N ARG A 76 9.79 -3.14 -11.31
CA ARG A 76 9.01 -2.39 -12.32
C ARG A 76 7.76 -1.75 -11.76
N ARG A 77 7.32 -2.18 -10.57
CA ARG A 77 6.12 -1.69 -9.89
C ARG A 77 6.34 -1.63 -8.39
N TRP A 78 5.53 -0.82 -7.73
CA TRP A 78 5.39 -0.81 -6.28
C TRP A 78 3.91 -1.05 -5.95
N GLN A 79 3.59 -2.22 -5.43
CA GLN A 79 2.21 -2.57 -5.07
C GLN A 79 2.13 -3.02 -3.62
N GLU A 80 1.49 -2.21 -2.79
CA GLU A 80 1.22 -2.50 -1.38
C GLU A 80 -0.13 -3.20 -1.20
N ARG A 81 -1.09 -2.98 -2.11
CA ARG A 81 -2.47 -3.50 -2.06
C ARG A 81 -3.11 -3.44 -0.65
N PRO A 82 -3.09 -2.28 0.05
CA PRO A 82 -3.50 -2.20 1.46
C PRO A 82 -4.99 -2.54 1.67
N GLN A 83 -5.81 -2.44 0.62
CA GLN A 83 -7.25 -2.75 0.69
C GLN A 83 -7.59 -4.21 0.33
N SER A 84 -6.63 -5.02 -0.11
CA SER A 84 -6.88 -6.38 -0.59
C SER A 84 -7.59 -7.25 0.46
N LEU A 85 -7.15 -7.19 1.73
CA LEU A 85 -7.78 -7.93 2.83
C LEU A 85 -9.21 -7.48 3.07
N LEU A 86 -9.41 -6.16 3.07
CA LEU A 86 -10.72 -5.57 3.24
C LEU A 86 -11.68 -6.07 2.15
N LEU A 87 -11.25 -6.04 0.89
CA LEU A 87 -12.05 -6.47 -0.25
C LEU A 87 -12.37 -7.97 -0.20
N ALA A 88 -11.38 -8.81 0.07
CA ALA A 88 -11.57 -10.25 0.22
C ALA A 88 -12.56 -10.56 1.34
N ALA A 89 -12.48 -9.83 2.45
CA ALA A 89 -13.42 -10.00 3.54
C ALA A 89 -14.82 -9.51 3.20
N GLN A 90 -14.97 -8.37 2.52
CA GLN A 90 -16.28 -7.90 2.05
C GLN A 90 -16.96 -8.93 1.13
N ALA A 91 -16.17 -9.56 0.25
CA ALA A 91 -16.66 -10.61 -0.64
C ALA A 91 -17.08 -11.90 0.09
N ALA A 92 -16.56 -12.14 1.29
CA ALA A 92 -16.92 -13.30 2.11
C ALA A 92 -18.15 -13.07 3.01
N LEU A 93 -18.66 -11.82 3.11
CA LEU A 93 -19.83 -11.51 3.92
C LEU A 93 -21.13 -11.86 3.18
N PRO A 94 -22.17 -12.37 3.86
CA PRO A 94 -23.48 -12.64 3.24
C PRO A 94 -24.12 -11.37 2.65
N ASP A 95 -24.79 -11.48 1.50
CA ASP A 95 -25.52 -10.37 0.85
C ASP A 95 -26.66 -9.79 1.69
N SER A 96 -27.17 -10.57 2.63
CA SER A 96 -28.17 -10.11 3.61
C SER A 96 -27.61 -9.17 4.68
N LEU A 97 -26.28 -9.05 4.82
CA LEU A 97 -25.67 -8.21 5.84
C LEU A 97 -25.88 -6.71 5.51
N PRO A 98 -26.50 -5.92 6.40
CA PRO A 98 -26.69 -4.50 6.19
C PRO A 98 -25.39 -3.77 5.85
N GLY A 99 -25.46 -2.86 4.88
CA GLY A 99 -24.29 -2.17 4.35
C GLY A 99 -23.50 -1.37 5.41
N TYR A 100 -24.16 -0.87 6.45
CA TYR A 100 -23.51 -0.20 7.57
C TYR A 100 -22.65 -1.16 8.41
N LEU A 101 -23.07 -2.42 8.60
CA LEU A 101 -22.27 -3.44 9.28
C LEU A 101 -21.07 -3.86 8.43
N ARG A 102 -21.27 -3.98 7.11
CA ARG A 102 -20.19 -4.19 6.15
C ARG A 102 -19.14 -3.08 6.25
N LEU A 103 -19.56 -1.82 6.27
CA LEU A 103 -18.68 -0.66 6.45
C LEU A 103 -17.92 -0.71 7.78
N ALA A 104 -18.62 -0.96 8.90
CA ALA A 104 -18.01 -1.03 10.23
C ALA A 104 -16.97 -2.16 10.34
N LEU A 105 -17.31 -3.37 9.86
CA LEU A 105 -16.37 -4.49 9.77
C LEU A 105 -15.17 -4.14 8.89
N GLY A 106 -15.42 -3.45 7.78
CA GLY A 106 -14.35 -3.02 6.90
C GLY A 106 -13.38 -2.03 7.56
N ALA A 107 -13.89 -1.08 8.32
CA ALA A 107 -13.08 -0.15 9.10
C ALA A 107 -12.25 -0.88 10.17
N GLU A 108 -12.86 -1.81 10.92
CA GLU A 108 -12.17 -2.67 11.91
C GLU A 108 -11.06 -3.51 11.25
N MET A 109 -11.36 -4.11 10.10
CA MET A 109 -10.38 -4.90 9.37
C MET A 109 -9.24 -4.04 8.86
N ARG A 110 -9.49 -2.81 8.42
CA ARG A 110 -8.42 -1.88 8.03
C ARG A 110 -7.53 -1.50 9.21
N LEU A 111 -8.09 -1.35 10.42
CA LEU A 111 -7.34 -1.05 11.64
C LEU A 111 -6.51 -2.25 12.12
N ARG A 112 -7.00 -3.48 11.88
CA ARG A 112 -6.37 -4.73 12.33
C ARG A 112 -5.50 -5.40 11.29
N ALA A 113 -5.74 -5.13 10.01
CA ALA A 113 -4.80 -5.46 8.96
C ALA A 113 -3.48 -4.89 9.46
N PRO A 114 -2.45 -5.72 9.67
CA PRO A 114 -1.14 -5.16 9.94
C PRO A 114 -0.97 -4.15 8.82
N ALA A 115 -0.88 -2.86 9.18
CA ALA A 115 -0.32 -1.92 8.25
C ALA A 115 0.95 -2.65 7.85
N LEU A 116 1.05 -3.07 6.59
CA LEU A 116 2.34 -3.44 6.04
C LEU A 116 3.12 -2.17 6.31
N SER A 117 3.83 -2.17 7.44
CA SER A 117 4.70 -1.09 7.90
C SER A 117 5.44 -0.75 6.64
N GLY A 118 5.35 0.50 6.18
CA GLY A 118 5.84 0.95 4.88
C GLY A 118 7.29 0.53 4.74
N GLY A 119 7.47 -0.70 4.27
CA GLY A 119 8.65 -1.48 4.60
C GLY A 119 9.77 -0.87 3.80
N GLY A 120 10.94 -0.75 4.41
CA GLY A 120 12.13 -0.24 3.76
C GLY A 120 12.11 1.27 3.51
N GLU A 121 11.16 2.04 4.04
CA GLU A 121 11.21 3.52 3.96
C GLU A 121 12.51 4.06 4.56
N GLY A 122 12.82 3.66 5.80
CA GLY A 122 14.06 4.03 6.47
C GLY A 122 15.29 3.51 5.72
N PHE A 123 15.25 2.26 5.28
CA PHE A 123 16.33 1.64 4.50
C PHE A 123 16.63 2.39 3.20
N MET A 124 15.60 2.72 2.40
CA MET A 124 15.77 3.46 1.15
C MET A 124 16.29 4.87 1.40
N GLN A 125 15.79 5.56 2.42
CA GLN A 125 16.27 6.89 2.80
C GLN A 125 17.73 6.87 3.23
N GLU A 126 18.12 5.93 4.09
CA GLU A 126 19.51 5.74 4.54
C GLU A 126 20.44 5.47 3.35
N ARG A 127 20.08 4.52 2.48
CA ARG A 127 20.86 4.21 1.27
C ARG A 127 20.98 5.42 0.36
N CYS A 128 19.93 6.24 0.24
CA CYS A 128 19.93 7.43 -0.60
C CYS A 128 20.69 8.63 -0.03
N GLN A 129 20.99 8.64 1.27
CA GLN A 129 21.87 9.65 1.87
C GLN A 129 23.36 9.32 1.64
N GLN A 130 23.70 8.11 1.22
CA GLN A 130 25.08 7.72 0.91
C GLN A 130 25.58 8.43 -0.37
N HIS A 131 26.85 8.83 -0.38
CA HIS A 131 27.47 9.48 -1.52
C HIS A 131 27.44 8.58 -2.78
N GLY A 132 27.23 9.20 -3.95
CA GLY A 132 27.27 8.50 -5.24
C GLY A 132 25.99 7.75 -5.65
N ARG A 133 24.90 7.88 -4.88
CA ARG A 133 23.64 7.14 -5.12
C ARG A 133 22.55 7.92 -5.86
N ALA A 134 22.83 9.16 -6.30
CA ALA A 134 21.80 10.06 -6.81
C ALA A 134 20.98 9.48 -7.98
N GLU A 135 21.61 8.75 -8.90
CA GLU A 135 20.94 8.11 -10.03
C GLU A 135 19.99 6.98 -9.58
N GLU A 136 20.49 6.08 -8.72
CA GLU A 136 19.71 4.97 -8.15
C GLU A 136 18.48 5.50 -7.39
N CYS A 137 18.68 6.52 -6.57
CA CYS A 137 17.61 7.19 -5.83
C CYS A 137 16.62 7.90 -6.75
N GLY A 138 17.11 8.50 -7.84
CA GLY A 138 16.27 9.10 -8.87
C GLY A 138 15.41 8.07 -9.59
N ALA A 139 15.93 6.86 -9.83
CA ALA A 139 15.18 5.76 -10.41
C ALA A 139 14.08 5.25 -9.45
N LEU A 140 14.40 5.07 -8.17
CA LEU A 140 13.41 4.68 -7.16
C LEU A 140 12.35 5.77 -6.96
N ALA A 141 12.73 7.04 -6.84
CA ALA A 141 11.78 8.15 -6.73
C ALA A 141 10.78 8.15 -7.90
N ARG A 142 11.27 7.87 -9.12
CA ARG A 142 10.43 7.73 -10.32
C ARG A 142 9.47 6.56 -10.21
N LEU A 143 9.99 5.37 -9.86
CA LEU A 143 9.19 4.16 -9.64
C LEU A 143 8.05 4.44 -8.66
N LEU A 144 8.36 5.03 -7.50
CA LEU A 144 7.38 5.34 -6.47
C LEU A 144 6.34 6.37 -6.93
N SER A 145 6.75 7.41 -7.67
CA SER A 145 5.83 8.46 -8.13
C SER A 145 4.92 8.04 -9.31
N GLU A 146 5.42 7.15 -10.17
CA GLU A 146 4.76 6.81 -11.44
C GLU A 146 4.07 5.44 -11.40
N ARG A 147 4.57 4.51 -10.56
CA ARG A 147 4.18 3.09 -10.57
C ARG A 147 3.80 2.55 -9.19
N SER A 148 3.55 3.42 -8.20
CA SER A 148 2.95 3.02 -6.93
C SER A 148 1.42 2.98 -7.00
N ASP A 149 0.82 2.01 -6.29
CA ASP A 149 -0.61 1.94 -6.04
C ASP A 149 -1.06 2.65 -4.76
N ALA A 150 -0.15 3.13 -3.90
CA ALA A 150 -0.49 3.67 -2.58
C ALA A 150 -0.09 5.16 -2.41
N LEU A 151 -0.99 5.94 -1.79
CA LEU A 151 -0.81 7.38 -1.59
C LEU A 151 0.36 7.67 -0.64
N ARG A 152 0.53 6.88 0.43
CA ARG A 152 1.65 7.00 1.37
C ARG A 152 3.00 6.97 0.64
N THR A 153 3.13 6.11 -0.37
CA THR A 153 4.36 5.96 -1.16
C THR A 153 4.76 7.22 -1.91
N LEU A 154 3.80 8.10 -2.28
CA LEU A 154 4.12 9.39 -2.92
C LEU A 154 4.87 10.33 -1.96
N GLY A 155 4.63 10.23 -0.65
CA GLY A 155 5.43 10.92 0.37
C GLY A 155 6.89 10.47 0.32
N ASN A 156 7.12 9.15 0.25
CA ASN A 156 8.47 8.57 0.15
C ASN A 156 9.17 8.96 -1.15
N ALA A 157 8.44 8.98 -2.26
CA ALA A 157 8.96 9.42 -3.55
C ALA A 157 9.54 10.83 -3.48
N THR A 158 8.92 11.73 -2.70
CA THR A 158 9.41 13.09 -2.50
C THR A 158 10.74 13.13 -1.75
N ALA A 159 10.88 12.34 -0.68
CA ALA A 159 12.13 12.25 0.09
C ALA A 159 13.27 11.70 -0.78
N LEU A 160 13.02 10.64 -1.56
CA LEU A 160 14.01 10.07 -2.47
C LEU A 160 14.36 11.03 -3.62
N ALA A 161 13.38 11.76 -4.16
CA ALA A 161 13.61 12.78 -5.18
C ALA A 161 14.52 13.90 -4.69
N GLN A 162 14.37 14.33 -3.44
CA GLN A 162 15.24 15.32 -2.82
C GLN A 162 16.67 14.79 -2.66
N ALA A 163 16.84 13.56 -2.14
CA ALA A 163 18.14 12.92 -2.02
C ALA A 163 18.83 12.71 -3.39
N ALA A 164 18.04 12.45 -4.43
CA ALA A 164 18.49 12.33 -5.82
C ALA A 164 18.83 13.69 -6.50
N GLY A 165 18.62 14.82 -5.82
CA GLY A 165 18.88 16.15 -6.38
C GLY A 165 17.92 16.53 -7.51
N TRP A 166 16.68 16.05 -7.49
CA TRP A 166 15.68 16.47 -8.49
C TRP A 166 15.46 17.99 -8.46
N PRO A 167 15.17 18.63 -9.60
CA PRO A 167 14.82 20.05 -9.64
C PRO A 167 13.68 20.42 -8.67
N ALA A 168 13.79 21.58 -8.03
CA ALA A 168 12.85 22.03 -7.00
C ALA A 168 11.40 22.13 -7.51
N ASP A 169 11.21 22.57 -8.76
CA ASP A 169 9.91 22.63 -9.43
C ASP A 169 9.28 21.23 -9.57
N ARG A 170 10.10 20.21 -9.89
CA ARG A 170 9.65 18.82 -9.97
C ARG A 170 9.25 18.28 -8.61
N GLN A 171 10.03 18.56 -7.57
CA GLN A 171 9.69 18.16 -6.20
C GLN A 171 8.38 18.84 -5.73
N GLN A 172 8.20 20.12 -6.04
CA GLN A 172 6.99 20.86 -5.68
C GLN A 172 5.75 20.30 -6.37
N ARG A 173 5.84 19.94 -7.66
CA ARG A 173 4.74 19.28 -8.38
C ARG A 173 4.33 17.96 -7.72
N LEU A 174 5.31 17.13 -7.33
CA LEU A 174 5.05 15.87 -6.66
C LEU A 174 4.37 16.06 -5.28
N ARG A 175 4.86 17.02 -4.47
CA ARG A 175 4.21 17.37 -3.19
C ARG A 175 2.78 17.88 -3.38
N ALA A 176 2.58 18.79 -4.32
CA ALA A 176 1.26 19.34 -4.63
C ALA A 176 0.29 18.26 -5.11
N GLU A 177 0.76 17.28 -5.88
CA GLU A 177 -0.05 16.13 -6.27
C GLU A 177 -0.42 15.28 -5.05
N ALA A 178 0.54 14.87 -4.22
CA ALA A 178 0.28 14.05 -3.04
C ALA A 178 -0.73 14.73 -2.10
N GLU A 179 -0.57 16.03 -1.84
CA GLU A 179 -1.52 16.81 -1.05
C GLU A 179 -2.91 16.91 -1.67
N ARG A 180 -2.98 17.14 -3.00
CA ARG A 180 -4.26 17.18 -3.73
C ARG A 180 -4.98 15.84 -3.60
N LEU A 181 -4.29 14.72 -3.79
CA LEU A 181 -4.87 13.39 -3.67
C LEU A 181 -5.31 13.09 -2.23
N ALA A 182 -4.51 13.48 -1.23
CA ALA A 182 -4.88 13.36 0.18
C ALA A 182 -6.14 14.17 0.55
N ARG A 183 -6.35 15.34 -0.08
CA ARG A 183 -7.59 16.13 0.07
C ARG A 183 -8.77 15.54 -0.70
N ALA A 184 -8.52 14.90 -1.84
CA ALA A 184 -9.55 14.23 -2.63
C ALA A 184 -10.04 12.92 -1.99
N SER A 185 -9.26 12.36 -1.04
CA SER A 185 -9.63 11.14 -0.32
C SER A 185 -11.06 11.22 0.20
N PRO A 186 -11.92 10.24 -0.14
CA PRO A 186 -13.33 10.27 0.18
C PRO A 186 -13.59 10.57 1.66
N THR A 187 -14.32 11.65 1.90
CA THR A 187 -14.64 12.15 3.24
C THR A 187 -15.88 11.46 3.82
N TRP A 188 -16.15 10.19 3.48
CA TRP A 188 -17.35 9.46 3.92
C TRP A 188 -17.51 9.46 5.44
N TRP A 189 -16.42 9.46 6.21
CA TRP A 189 -16.46 9.61 7.66
C TRP A 189 -16.73 11.04 8.18
N ARG A 190 -16.57 12.08 7.34
CA ARG A 190 -16.77 13.49 7.72
C ARG A 190 -18.19 14.00 7.50
N ARG A 191 -19.09 13.22 6.88
CA ARG A 191 -20.53 13.53 6.93
C ARG A 191 -21.04 13.28 8.34
N GLN A 192 -20.80 14.25 9.22
CA GLN A 192 -21.04 14.15 10.67
C GLN A 192 -22.51 13.83 11.04
N GLY A 193 -23.46 13.98 10.12
CA GLY A 193 -24.87 13.70 10.38
C GLY A 193 -25.31 12.25 10.18
N GLN A 194 -24.77 11.54 9.18
CA GLN A 194 -25.27 10.21 8.77
C GLN A 194 -24.21 9.37 8.03
N PRO A 195 -23.09 8.98 8.67
CA PRO A 195 -22.06 8.16 8.03
C PRO A 195 -22.57 6.78 7.57
N MET A 196 -23.73 6.36 8.06
CA MET A 196 -24.39 5.09 7.77
C MET A 196 -25.58 5.22 6.81
N ALA A 197 -25.79 6.40 6.19
CA ALA A 197 -26.80 6.55 5.14
C ALA A 197 -26.49 5.65 3.93
N CYS A 198 -27.54 5.17 3.25
CA CYS A 198 -27.41 4.22 2.15
C CYS A 198 -26.51 4.75 1.02
N ASP A 199 -26.63 6.04 0.68
CA ASP A 199 -25.81 6.71 -0.34
C ASP A 199 -24.32 6.72 0.02
N THR A 200 -24.02 6.89 1.31
CA THR A 200 -22.66 6.98 1.86
C THR A 200 -21.99 5.60 1.84
N VAL A 201 -22.73 4.56 2.24
CA VAL A 201 -22.26 3.18 2.15
C VAL A 201 -22.00 2.77 0.70
N GLN A 202 -22.93 3.07 -0.21
CA GLN A 202 -22.78 2.75 -1.64
C GLN A 202 -21.56 3.45 -2.25
N THR A 203 -21.38 4.74 -1.97
CA THR A 203 -20.21 5.51 -2.44
C THR A 203 -18.90 4.93 -1.91
N TRP A 204 -18.87 4.49 -0.65
CA TRP A 204 -17.70 3.85 -0.07
C TRP A 204 -17.38 2.50 -0.73
N GLN A 205 -18.37 1.64 -0.94
CA GLN A 205 -18.19 0.35 -1.61
C GLN A 205 -17.69 0.52 -3.05
N GLN A 206 -18.25 1.49 -3.78
CA GLN A 206 -17.78 1.83 -5.12
C GLN A 206 -16.32 2.29 -5.11
N HIS A 207 -15.95 3.17 -4.17
CA HIS A 207 -14.57 3.63 -4.04
C HIS A 207 -13.61 2.47 -3.72
N LEU A 208 -13.94 1.59 -2.79
CA LEU A 208 -13.10 0.44 -2.49
C LEU A 208 -12.93 -0.50 -3.68
N THR A 209 -14.01 -0.76 -4.42
CA THR A 209 -13.97 -1.57 -5.64
C THR A 209 -13.04 -0.93 -6.67
N GLU A 210 -13.05 0.38 -6.78
CA GLU A 210 -12.15 1.10 -7.68
C GLU A 210 -10.70 1.02 -7.21
N VAL A 211 -10.43 1.23 -5.92
CA VAL A 211 -9.08 1.05 -5.33
C VAL A 211 -8.57 -0.39 -5.53
N ALA A 212 -9.44 -1.39 -5.42
CA ALA A 212 -9.11 -2.79 -5.72
C ALA A 212 -8.60 -2.98 -7.14
N ARG A 213 -9.27 -2.31 -8.08
CA ARG A 213 -9.11 -2.51 -9.52
C ARG A 213 -7.88 -1.79 -10.06
N VAL A 214 -7.65 -0.55 -9.62
CA VAL A 214 -6.63 0.34 -10.21
C VAL A 214 -5.58 0.84 -9.23
N GLY A 215 -5.73 0.58 -7.93
CA GLY A 215 -4.89 1.14 -6.88
C GLY A 215 -5.40 2.48 -6.35
N GLU A 216 -4.95 2.86 -5.15
CA GLU A 216 -5.38 4.06 -4.44
C GLU A 216 -5.02 5.33 -5.20
N VAL A 217 -3.79 5.45 -5.70
CA VAL A 217 -3.34 6.65 -6.42
C VAL A 217 -4.16 6.89 -7.69
N ALA A 218 -4.39 5.85 -8.50
CA ALA A 218 -5.17 5.98 -9.73
C ALA A 218 -6.65 6.30 -9.43
N ALA A 219 -7.25 5.61 -8.47
CA ALA A 219 -8.63 5.87 -8.04
C ALA A 219 -8.82 7.32 -7.54
N LEU A 220 -7.86 7.85 -6.78
CA LEU A 220 -7.90 9.22 -6.29
C LEU A 220 -7.68 10.27 -7.39
N ARG A 221 -6.83 9.98 -8.39
CA ARG A 221 -6.65 10.86 -9.56
C ARG A 221 -7.95 11.01 -10.34
N GLU A 222 -8.64 9.90 -10.60
CA GLU A 222 -9.94 9.91 -11.29
C GLU A 222 -11.01 10.65 -10.47
N LEU A 223 -11.08 10.39 -9.17
CA LEU A 223 -12.00 11.10 -8.28
C LEU A 223 -11.74 12.61 -8.28
N SER A 224 -10.47 13.03 -8.17
CA SER A 224 -10.08 14.44 -8.18
C SER A 224 -10.44 15.11 -9.51
N ALA A 225 -10.27 14.43 -10.64
CA ALA A 225 -10.65 14.94 -11.95
C ALA A 225 -12.16 15.15 -12.07
N ARG A 226 -12.97 14.20 -11.59
CA ARG A 226 -14.44 14.31 -11.56
C ARG A 226 -14.91 15.48 -10.69
N GLN A 227 -14.29 15.67 -9.53
CA GLN A 227 -14.60 16.81 -8.64
C GLN A 227 -14.30 18.14 -9.32
N ALA A 228 -13.13 18.28 -9.97
CA ALA A 228 -12.77 19.49 -10.68
C ALA A 228 -13.74 19.81 -11.82
N ALA A 229 -14.16 18.81 -12.59
CA ALA A 229 -15.16 18.98 -13.66
C ALA A 229 -16.52 19.42 -13.12
N ALA A 230 -16.97 18.84 -12.01
CA ALA A 230 -18.22 19.23 -11.36
C ALA A 230 -18.18 20.67 -10.82
N SER A 231 -17.05 21.09 -10.25
CA SER A 231 -16.87 22.48 -9.77
C SER A 231 -16.82 23.51 -10.91
N ALA A 232 -16.34 23.14 -12.10
CA ALA A 232 -16.30 24.05 -13.25
C ALA A 232 -17.66 24.24 -13.94
N ALA A 233 -18.64 23.37 -13.66
CA ALA A 233 -19.97 23.44 -14.24
C ALA A 233 -20.96 24.31 -13.43
N HIS A 234 -20.55 24.80 -12.25
CA HIS A 234 -21.34 25.67 -11.36
C HIS A 234 -20.72 27.06 -11.33
#